data_AF-A0A7K2J230-F1
#
_entry.id   AF-A0A7K2J230-F1
#
_cell.length_a   1.000
_cell.length_b   1.000
_cell.length_c   1.000
_cell.angle_alpha   90.00
_cell.angle_beta   90.00
_cell.angle_gamma   90.00
#
_symmetry.space_group_name_H-M   'P 1'
#
loop_
_entity.id
_entity.type
_entity.pdbx_description
1 polymer ?
#
loop_
_entity_poly.entity_id
_entity_poly.type
_entity_poly.pdbx_seq_one_letter_code
_entity_poly.pdbx_strand_id
1 'polypeptide(L)'
;MDELRNAQARITELEAELERYVGREPTVRDEMAYLQRCLNSVLERCDQAAAQAVRWENPLPVPEWVIAVREAASGERPDNPADKRRRIYIDGNGSGWVDLSVDNHGLLWLRRISNSDAHATPGSIRAETGGLYEIGRCW
;
A
#
# COMPACT_ATOMS: atom_id res chain seq x y z
N MET A 1 27.54 -15.24 -37.98
CA MET A 1 26.68 -14.39 -38.84
C MET A 1 25.23 -14.47 -38.40
N ASP A 2 24.65 -15.67 -38.20
CA ASP A 2 23.25 -15.81 -37.76
C ASP A 2 22.97 -15.31 -36.34
N GLU A 3 23.91 -15.50 -35.40
CA GLU A 3 23.75 -14.99 -34.03
C GLU A 3 23.71 -13.46 -33.97
N LEU A 4 24.54 -12.79 -34.79
CA LEU A 4 24.55 -11.34 -34.91
C LEU A 4 23.22 -10.83 -35.48
N ARG A 5 22.68 -11.55 -36.46
CA ARG A 5 21.40 -11.20 -37.10
C ARG A 5 20.21 -11.40 -36.15
N ASN A 6 20.24 -12.47 -35.35
CA ASN A 6 19.23 -12.74 -34.33
C ASN A 6 19.30 -11.70 -33.18
N ALA A 7 20.51 -11.32 -32.75
CA ALA A 7 20.70 -10.28 -31.76
C ALA A 7 20.18 -8.92 -32.27
N GLN A 8 20.44 -8.58 -33.53
CA GLN A 8 19.97 -7.33 -34.13
C GLN A 8 18.43 -7.29 -34.21
N ALA A 9 17.80 -8.39 -34.63
CA ALA A 9 16.34 -8.50 -34.68
C ALA A 9 15.72 -8.36 -33.27
N ARG A 10 16.37 -8.95 -32.26
CA ARG A 10 15.92 -8.86 -30.86
C ARG A 10 16.05 -7.44 -30.30
N ILE A 11 17.13 -6.73 -30.63
CA ILE A 11 17.31 -5.33 -30.25
C ILE A 11 16.20 -4.47 -30.84
N THR A 12 15.90 -4.61 -32.13
CA THR A 12 14.84 -3.83 -32.79
C THR A 12 13.45 -4.14 -32.22
N GLU A 13 13.17 -5.40 -31.88
CA GLU A 13 11.93 -5.78 -31.19
C GLU A 13 11.80 -5.12 -29.82
N LEU A 14 12.89 -5.16 -29.03
CA LEU A 14 12.94 -4.55 -27.69
C LEU A 14 12.86 -3.03 -27.74
N GLU A 15 13.47 -2.38 -28.72
CA GLU A 15 13.37 -0.92 -28.92
C GLU A 15 11.94 -0.50 -29.27
N ALA A 16 11.26 -1.24 -30.14
CA ALA A 16 9.85 -1.00 -30.48
C ALA A 16 8.89 -1.31 -29.32
N GLU A 17 9.27 -2.21 -28.42
CA GLU A 17 8.56 -2.43 -27.16
C GLU A 17 8.83 -1.29 -26.16
N LEU A 18 10.07 -0.83 -26.05
CA LEU A 18 10.46 0.28 -25.20
C LEU A 18 9.74 1.58 -25.59
N GLU A 19 9.66 1.91 -26.89
CA GLU A 19 8.94 3.08 -27.40
C GLU A 19 7.44 3.07 -27.07
N ARG A 20 6.84 1.90 -26.86
CA ARG A 20 5.43 1.82 -26.44
C ARG A 20 5.22 2.30 -25.01
N TYR A 21 6.24 2.17 -24.16
CA TYR A 21 6.14 2.46 -22.72
C TYR A 21 6.84 3.78 -22.33
N VAL A 22 7.99 4.10 -22.94
CA VAL A 22 8.76 5.30 -22.64
C VAL A 22 7.95 6.56 -23.00
N GLY A 23 7.72 7.41 -22.00
CA GLY A 23 7.00 8.69 -22.16
C GLY A 23 5.48 8.58 -22.16
N ARG A 24 4.92 7.36 -22.02
CA ARG A 24 3.47 7.12 -21.80
C ARG A 24 3.16 6.56 -20.41
N GLU A 25 4.18 6.37 -19.59
CA GLU A 25 4.03 6.02 -18.18
C GLU A 25 3.23 7.12 -17.48
N PRO A 26 2.14 6.76 -16.77
CA PRO A 26 1.46 7.70 -15.89
C PRO A 26 2.49 8.32 -14.94
N THR A 27 2.46 9.64 -14.79
CA THR A 27 3.32 10.24 -13.78
C THR A 27 2.84 9.80 -12.40
N VAL A 28 3.72 9.83 -11.39
CA VAL A 28 3.33 9.58 -9.98
C VAL A 28 2.10 10.42 -9.60
N ARG A 29 2.01 11.66 -10.10
CA ARG A 29 0.85 12.53 -9.89
C ARG A 29 -0.43 11.94 -10.52
N ASP A 30 -0.35 11.39 -11.72
CA ASP A 30 -1.50 10.81 -12.41
C ASP A 30 -1.97 9.52 -11.73
N GLU A 31 -1.04 8.69 -11.25
CA GLU A 31 -1.36 7.51 -10.45
C GLU A 31 -2.00 7.88 -9.12
N MET A 32 -1.43 8.85 -8.39
CA MET A 32 -2.00 9.35 -7.14
C MET A 32 -3.40 9.94 -7.37
N ALA A 33 -3.61 10.70 -8.45
CA ALA A 33 -4.92 11.22 -8.80
C ALA A 33 -5.92 10.10 -9.15
N TYR A 34 -5.47 9.03 -9.83
CA TYR A 34 -6.30 7.86 -10.10
C TYR A 34 -6.68 7.13 -8.81
N LEU A 35 -5.72 6.83 -7.95
CA LEU A 35 -5.95 6.18 -6.65
C LEU A 35 -6.91 7.00 -5.79
N GLN A 36 -6.74 8.33 -5.77
CA GLN A 36 -7.64 9.21 -5.03
C GLN A 36 -9.06 9.20 -5.58
N ARG A 37 -9.26 9.15 -6.91
CA ARG A 37 -10.60 8.99 -7.51
C ARG A 37 -11.23 7.66 -7.12
N CYS A 38 -10.47 6.57 -7.16
CA CYS A 38 -10.93 5.25 -6.73
C CYS A 38 -11.35 5.25 -5.25
N LEU A 39 -10.54 5.87 -4.39
CA LEU A 39 -10.83 5.99 -2.96
C LEU A 39 -12.10 6.79 -2.67
N ASN A 40 -12.24 7.94 -3.32
CA ASN A 40 -13.41 8.79 -3.18
C ASN A 40 -14.69 8.04 -3.60
N SER A 41 -14.64 7.28 -4.70
CA SER A 41 -15.76 6.44 -5.14
C SER A 41 -16.17 5.41 -4.09
N VAL A 42 -15.21 4.77 -3.40
CA VAL A 42 -15.51 3.85 -2.29
C VAL A 42 -16.17 4.57 -1.11
N LEU A 43 -15.66 5.75 -0.74
CA LEU A 43 -16.24 6.55 0.35
C LEU A 43 -17.66 7.02 0.01
N GLU A 44 -17.91 7.44 -1.24
CA GLU A 44 -19.25 7.82 -1.71
C GLU A 44 -20.25 6.65 -1.61
N ARG A 45 -19.82 5.41 -1.89
CA ARG A 45 -20.67 4.22 -1.70
C ARG A 45 -21.01 4.00 -0.22
N CYS A 46 -20.06 4.25 0.67
CA CYS A 46 -20.27 4.20 2.11
C CYS A 46 -21.27 5.28 2.57
N ASP A 47 -21.17 6.51 2.05
CA ASP A 47 -22.13 7.59 2.31
C ASP A 47 -23.54 7.27 1.83
N GLN A 48 -23.67 6.71 0.61
CA GLN A 48 -24.95 6.28 0.07
C GLN A 48 -25.62 5.23 0.96
N ALA A 49 -24.88 4.22 1.41
CA ALA A 49 -25.40 3.18 2.29
C ALA A 49 -25.83 3.74 3.66
N ALA A 50 -25.05 4.65 4.24
CA ALA A 50 -25.41 5.30 5.49
C ALA A 50 -26.67 6.18 5.34
N ALA A 51 -26.76 6.98 4.28
CA ALA A 51 -27.93 7.82 4.00
C ALA A 51 -29.21 7.00 3.80
N GLN A 52 -29.11 5.83 3.14
CA GLN A 52 -30.25 4.92 2.97
C GLN A 52 -30.75 4.35 4.31
N ALA A 53 -29.87 4.10 5.26
CA ALA A 53 -30.24 3.58 6.58
C ALA A 53 -31.09 4.59 7.37
N VAL A 54 -30.78 5.89 7.24
CA VAL A 54 -31.45 6.98 7.97
C VAL A 54 -32.74 7.48 7.28
N ARG A 55 -32.99 7.07 6.03
CA ARG A 55 -34.12 7.55 5.22
C ARG A 55 -35.51 7.10 5.71
N TRP A 56 -35.59 6.08 6.54
CA TRP A 56 -36.84 5.45 6.96
C TRP A 56 -37.46 6.13 8.19
N GLU A 57 -38.79 6.13 8.32
CA GLU A 57 -39.51 6.63 9.52
C GLU A 57 -39.02 5.98 10.82
N ASN A 58 -38.54 4.73 10.72
CA ASN A 58 -37.74 4.08 11.75
C ASN A 58 -36.35 3.78 11.17
N PRO A 59 -35.29 4.52 11.54
CA PRO A 59 -33.95 4.36 10.98
C PRO A 59 -33.44 2.94 11.17
N LEU A 60 -32.91 2.35 10.10
CA LEU A 60 -32.17 1.11 10.19
C LEU A 60 -30.74 1.39 10.66
N PRO A 61 -30.09 0.46 11.37
CA PRO A 61 -28.67 0.59 11.66
C PRO A 61 -27.89 0.62 10.35
N VAL A 62 -26.86 1.48 10.29
CA VAL A 62 -25.91 1.48 9.17
C VAL A 62 -25.25 0.10 9.09
N PRO A 63 -25.15 -0.52 7.90
CA PRO A 63 -24.52 -1.83 7.79
C PRO A 63 -23.08 -1.82 8.33
N GLU A 64 -22.72 -2.84 9.11
CA GLU A 64 -21.39 -2.91 9.78
C GLU A 64 -20.21 -2.83 8.79
N TRP A 65 -20.40 -3.34 7.56
CA TRP A 65 -19.38 -3.25 6.52
C TRP A 65 -19.00 -1.82 6.14
N VAL A 66 -19.91 -0.84 6.31
CA VAL A 66 -19.64 0.57 5.98
C VAL A 66 -18.51 1.12 6.84
N ILE A 67 -18.50 0.78 8.13
CA ILE A 67 -17.45 1.20 9.06
C ILE A 67 -16.12 0.53 8.67
N ALA A 68 -16.13 -0.78 8.47
CA ALA A 68 -14.93 -1.54 8.11
C ALA A 68 -14.30 -1.07 6.78
N VAL A 69 -15.13 -0.75 5.78
CA VAL A 69 -14.65 -0.25 4.47
C VAL A 69 -14.11 1.18 4.59
N ARG A 70 -14.72 2.05 5.40
CA ARG A 70 -14.19 3.41 5.66
C ARG A 70 -12.85 3.40 6.37
N GLU A 71 -12.70 2.57 7.40
CA GLU A 71 -11.42 2.40 8.10
C GLU A 71 -10.33 1.87 7.15
N ALA A 72 -10.69 0.91 6.29
CA ALA A 72 -9.77 0.38 5.29
C ALA A 72 -9.37 1.41 4.22
N ALA A 73 -10.32 2.23 3.75
CA ALA A 73 -10.09 3.24 2.72
C ALA A 73 -9.29 4.44 3.27
N SER A 74 -9.58 4.90 4.48
CA SER A 74 -8.85 6.03 5.09
C SER A 74 -7.43 5.67 5.52
N GLY A 75 -7.13 4.37 5.68
CA GLY A 75 -5.89 3.91 6.31
C GLY A 75 -5.85 4.19 7.82
N GLU A 76 -6.85 4.88 8.37
CA GLU A 76 -7.03 5.12 9.80
C GLU A 76 -7.74 3.91 10.41
N ARG A 77 -6.98 2.83 10.61
CA ARG A 77 -7.49 1.66 11.33
C ARG A 77 -7.02 1.71 12.78
N PRO A 78 -7.92 1.74 13.77
CA PRO A 78 -7.51 1.61 15.16
C PRO A 78 -6.82 0.26 15.38
N ASP A 79 -5.81 0.27 16.23
CA ASP A 79 -5.11 -0.95 16.58
C ASP A 79 -6.04 -1.91 17.32
N ASN A 80 -6.28 -3.07 16.71
CA ASN A 80 -6.98 -4.17 17.34
C ASN A 80 -5.96 -5.07 18.06
N PRO A 81 -5.97 -5.16 19.41
CA PRO A 81 -5.05 -6.02 20.17
C PRO A 81 -5.21 -7.52 19.87
N ALA A 82 -6.37 -7.91 19.34
CA ALA A 82 -6.64 -9.29 18.93
C ALA A 82 -6.06 -9.62 17.54
N ASP A 83 -5.65 -8.62 16.75
CA ASP A 83 -5.03 -8.85 15.44
C ASP A 83 -3.60 -9.38 15.63
N LYS A 84 -3.37 -10.63 15.20
CA LYS A 84 -2.08 -11.32 15.32
C LYS A 84 -1.24 -11.25 14.06
N ARG A 85 -1.71 -10.57 13.02
CA ARG A 85 -0.96 -10.38 11.77
C ARG A 85 0.22 -9.44 12.00
N ARG A 86 1.33 -9.70 11.32
CA ARG A 86 2.51 -8.81 11.27
C ARG A 86 2.19 -7.59 10.43
N ARG A 87 2.60 -6.41 10.86
CA ARG A 87 2.46 -5.18 10.06
C ARG A 87 3.55 -5.09 9.03
N ILE A 88 3.18 -4.54 7.88
CA ILE A 88 4.06 -4.23 6.76
C ILE A 88 4.15 -2.72 6.66
N TYR A 89 5.36 -2.21 6.49
CA TYR A 89 5.64 -0.79 6.36
C TYR A 89 6.42 -0.49 5.09
N ILE A 90 6.34 0.77 4.64
CA ILE A 90 7.25 1.36 3.66
C ILE A 90 7.97 2.54 4.30
N ASP A 91 9.28 2.61 4.12
CA ASP A 91 10.08 3.75 4.58
C ASP A 91 10.08 4.91 3.56
N GLY A 92 10.65 6.06 3.94
CA GLY A 92 10.68 7.25 3.07
C GLY A 92 11.52 7.07 1.78
N ASN A 93 12.33 6.00 1.70
CA ASN A 93 13.11 5.64 0.52
C ASN A 93 12.43 4.54 -0.32
N GLY A 94 11.23 4.09 0.07
CA GLY A 94 10.47 3.06 -0.65
C GLY A 94 10.85 1.62 -0.27
N SER A 95 11.68 1.39 0.75
CA SER A 95 11.98 0.02 1.19
C SER A 95 10.87 -0.55 2.07
N GLY A 96 10.51 -1.81 1.82
CA GLY A 96 9.53 -2.53 2.61
C GLY A 96 10.11 -3.12 3.90
N TRP A 97 9.34 -3.05 4.98
CA TRP A 97 9.67 -3.58 6.31
C TRP A 97 8.52 -4.40 6.87
N VAL A 98 8.81 -5.36 7.75
CA VAL A 98 7.79 -6.17 8.44
C VAL A 98 8.13 -6.32 9.91
N ASP A 99 7.11 -6.35 10.79
CA ASP A 99 7.30 -6.67 12.20
C ASP A 99 8.10 -7.96 12.37
N LEU A 100 9.16 -7.93 13.19
CA LEU A 100 9.97 -9.10 13.50
C LEU A 100 9.67 -9.63 14.90
N SER A 101 9.95 -8.81 15.91
CA SER A 101 9.88 -9.16 17.32
C SER A 101 9.74 -7.91 18.19
N VAL A 102 9.28 -8.12 19.41
CA VAL A 102 9.37 -7.14 20.49
C VAL A 102 10.36 -7.70 21.50
N ASP A 103 11.34 -6.92 21.92
CA ASP A 103 12.31 -7.35 22.92
C ASP A 103 11.73 -7.31 24.35
N ASN A 104 12.52 -7.75 25.33
CA ASN A 104 12.10 -7.81 26.73
C ASN A 104 11.83 -6.44 27.37
N HIS A 105 12.18 -5.35 26.68
CA HIS A 105 11.93 -3.97 27.11
C HIS A 105 10.73 -3.36 26.37
N GLY A 106 10.02 -4.13 25.54
CA GLY A 106 8.88 -3.64 24.79
C GLY A 106 9.26 -2.91 23.50
N LEU A 107 10.52 -2.96 23.07
CA LEU A 107 10.97 -2.29 21.85
C LEU A 107 10.69 -3.17 20.63
N LEU A 108 9.95 -2.62 19.67
CA LEU A 108 9.65 -3.26 18.39
C LEU A 108 10.86 -3.20 17.45
N TRP A 109 11.18 -4.36 16.89
CA TRP A 109 12.17 -4.53 15.82
C TRP A 109 11.47 -4.90 14.51
N LEU A 110 11.89 -4.23 13.44
CA LEU A 110 11.44 -4.49 12.08
C LEU A 110 12.55 -5.16 11.28
N ARG A 111 12.16 -6.02 10.34
CA ARG A 111 13.05 -6.64 9.35
C ARG A 111 12.77 -6.10 7.97
N ARG A 112 13.80 -5.80 7.19
CA ARG A 112 13.65 -5.39 5.79
C ARG A 112 13.20 -6.59 4.94
N ILE A 113 12.21 -6.39 4.08
CA ILE A 113 11.62 -7.48 3.29
C ILE A 113 12.60 -8.00 2.22
N SER A 114 13.36 -7.10 1.60
CA SER A 114 14.33 -7.45 0.55
C SER A 114 15.65 -8.03 1.07
N ASN A 115 15.93 -7.87 2.37
CA ASN A 115 17.16 -8.36 2.99
C ASN A 115 16.87 -8.78 4.44
N SER A 116 16.88 -10.09 4.69
CA SER A 116 16.50 -10.67 5.98
C SER A 116 17.45 -10.31 7.12
N ASP A 117 18.69 -9.90 6.84
CA ASP A 117 19.70 -9.61 7.86
C ASP A 117 19.65 -8.14 8.33
N ALA A 118 18.92 -7.29 7.60
CA ALA A 118 18.73 -5.90 7.97
C ALA A 118 17.57 -5.77 8.96
N HIS A 119 17.91 -5.40 10.20
CA HIS A 119 16.97 -5.14 11.28
C HIS A 119 17.16 -3.74 11.84
N ALA A 120 16.06 -3.07 12.15
CA ALA A 120 16.09 -1.73 12.71
C ALA A 120 14.83 -1.45 13.53
N THR A 121 14.91 -0.47 14.41
CA THR A 121 13.74 0.02 15.15
C THR A 121 12.95 1.00 14.27
N PRO A 122 11.62 1.14 14.48
CA PRO A 122 10.83 2.15 13.78
C PRO A 122 11.41 3.56 13.91
N GLY A 123 11.95 3.90 15.08
CA GLY A 123 12.56 5.21 15.34
C GLY A 123 13.82 5.45 14.50
N SER A 124 14.73 4.48 14.43
CA SER A 124 15.95 4.60 13.61
C SER A 124 15.64 4.69 12.12
N ILE A 125 14.65 3.92 11.64
CA ILE A 125 14.23 3.98 10.22
C ILE A 125 13.64 5.36 9.88
N ARG A 126 12.77 5.91 10.73
CA ARG A 126 12.22 7.26 10.53
C ARG A 126 13.31 8.33 10.51
N ALA A 127 14.29 8.23 11.42
CA ALA A 127 15.40 9.17 11.48
C ALA A 127 16.29 9.12 10.22
N GLU A 128 16.53 7.92 9.68
CA GLU A 128 17.38 7.72 8.50
C GLU A 128 16.67 8.08 7.19
N THR A 129 15.41 7.71 7.04
CA THR A 129 14.68 7.75 5.76
C THR A 129 13.65 8.87 5.67
N GLY A 130 13.41 9.59 6.77
CA GLY A 130 12.42 10.66 6.85
C GLY A 130 10.96 10.18 7.00
N GLY A 131 10.69 8.86 7.02
CA GLY A 131 9.33 8.36 7.17
C GLY A 131 9.23 6.85 7.37
N LEU A 132 8.13 6.42 7.97
CA LEU A 132 7.75 5.01 8.07
C LEU A 132 6.23 4.91 8.19
N TYR A 133 5.61 4.24 7.23
CA TYR A 133 4.15 4.18 7.09
C TYR A 133 3.70 2.73 7.01
N GLU A 134 2.72 2.33 7.83
CA GLU A 134 2.08 1.02 7.69
C GLU A 134 1.29 0.99 6.37
N ILE A 135 1.54 -0.02 5.54
CA ILE A 135 0.87 -0.20 4.24
C ILE A 135 0.01 -1.47 4.19
N GLY A 136 0.06 -2.29 5.23
CA GLY A 136 -0.72 -3.51 5.28
C GLY A 136 -0.30 -4.45 6.41
N ARG A 137 -0.88 -5.64 6.40
CA ARG A 137 -0.60 -6.71 7.38
C ARG A 137 -0.59 -8.08 6.71
N CYS A 138 0.27 -8.99 7.16
CA CYS A 138 0.36 -10.37 6.68
C CYS A 138 0.46 -11.39 7.83
N TRP A 139 0.21 -12.66 7.52
CA TRP A 139 0.44 -13.77 8.45
C TRP A 139 1.93 -14.11 8.54
#